data_AF-A0A0F8Y8F2-F1
#
_entry.id   AF-A0A0F8Y8F2-F1
#
_cell.length_a   1.000
_cell.length_b   1.000
_cell.length_c   1.000
_cell.angle_alpha   90.00
_cell.angle_beta   90.00
_cell.angle_gamma   90.00
#
_symmetry.space_group_name_H-M   'P 1'
#
loop_
_entity.id
_entity.type
_entity.pdbx_description
1 polymer ?
#
loop_
_entity_poly.entity_id
_entity_poly.type
_entity_poly.pdbx_seq_one_letter_code
_entity_poly.pdbx_strand_id
1 'polypeptide(L)'
;GIPIIDTLTKYNAIFKSTILMTSFFHHMAFARSYWMGTRRKTFEEWNLNKARKEGLKAIQDLKPELVRLVRNGLTLGRTQDWEESILTREDTMFGRAIDRAGPMPKAIKDKIKELRERQARFLFQNFGAGLKATAGLIEYRNALKDHPDMDPNDRAKMVASLINDDFGGLHLQRMERNPTLQHIFRLLALAPDWTESNVRTMVKAFKAGSKEEESLYRHFWASVATKGLTATAVASLLLSLADEDDPVERFKKAWEAGHFRWLSVDVTPIYQTLYKMMGKKPTEARKYISLIGHFKDPVKFIAHPFRSAHHKGSVLYGMLYEAMAGTDWKGAKFTTLPELLGIDDKGYYLTNTKAHKRGEEKGGQLQWQAVSYRASRKGT
;
A
#
# COMPACT_ATOMS: atom_id res chain seq x y z
N GLY A 1 -20.60 20.23 -2.40
CA GLY A 1 -20.67 20.03 -0.94
C GLY A 1 -20.26 21.30 -0.26
N ILE A 2 -19.95 21.25 1.04
CA ILE A 2 -19.29 22.35 1.74
C ILE A 2 -17.91 22.56 1.07
N PRO A 3 -17.59 23.74 0.50
CA PRO A 3 -16.42 23.92 -0.36
C PRO A 3 -15.08 23.48 0.26
N ILE A 4 -14.95 23.63 1.59
CA ILE A 4 -13.78 23.21 2.36
C ILE A 4 -13.63 21.68 2.35
N ILE A 5 -14.73 20.93 2.53
CA ILE A 5 -14.72 19.47 2.53
C ILE A 5 -14.35 18.94 1.14
N ASP A 6 -14.93 19.52 0.09
CA ASP A 6 -14.64 19.15 -1.30
C ASP A 6 -13.14 19.39 -1.62
N THR A 7 -12.61 20.50 -1.12
CA THR A 7 -11.19 20.85 -1.24
C THR A 7 -10.29 19.85 -0.52
N LEU A 8 -10.54 19.56 0.76
CA LEU A 8 -9.79 18.57 1.55
C LEU A 8 -9.85 17.17 0.92
N THR A 9 -11.02 16.77 0.43
CA THR A 9 -11.23 15.51 -0.29
C THR A 9 -10.33 15.43 -1.53
N LYS A 10 -10.33 16.46 -2.36
CA LYS A 10 -9.49 16.55 -3.56
C LYS A 10 -8.00 16.45 -3.20
N TYR A 11 -7.56 17.14 -2.15
CA TYR A 11 -6.17 17.06 -1.66
C TYR A 11 -5.78 15.66 -1.23
N ASN A 12 -6.59 15.05 -0.38
CA ASN A 12 -6.36 13.73 0.14
C ASN A 12 -6.21 12.72 -1.00
N ALA A 13 -7.11 12.77 -1.99
CA ALA A 13 -7.05 11.90 -3.15
C ALA A 13 -5.77 12.09 -3.96
N ILE A 14 -5.31 13.32 -4.19
CA ILE A 14 -4.04 13.62 -4.89
C ILE A 14 -2.82 13.05 -4.15
N PHE A 15 -2.75 13.23 -2.83
CA PHE A 15 -1.62 12.72 -2.04
C PHE A 15 -1.59 11.20 -2.02
N LYS A 16 -2.75 10.56 -1.81
CA LYS A 16 -2.88 9.10 -1.88
C LYS A 16 -2.45 8.57 -3.24
N SER A 17 -2.98 9.15 -4.30
CA SER A 17 -2.63 8.86 -5.68
C SER A 17 -1.12 8.93 -5.87
N THR A 18 -0.49 10.01 -5.45
CA THR A 18 0.97 10.16 -5.54
C THR A 18 1.70 9.05 -4.78
N ILE A 19 1.36 8.80 -3.51
CA ILE A 19 1.98 7.76 -2.67
C ILE A 19 1.83 6.37 -3.30
N LEU A 20 0.62 6.05 -3.75
CA LEU A 20 0.27 4.74 -4.31
C LEU A 20 0.92 4.46 -5.66
N MET A 21 1.20 5.50 -6.44
CA MET A 21 1.86 5.42 -7.74
C MET A 21 3.39 5.34 -7.61
N THR A 22 3.99 6.12 -6.70
CA THR A 22 5.45 6.20 -6.57
C THR A 22 6.06 5.11 -5.70
N SER A 23 5.29 4.50 -4.79
CA SER A 23 5.81 3.52 -3.82
C SER A 23 6.07 2.11 -4.37
N PHE A 24 5.87 1.88 -5.68
CA PHE A 24 5.85 0.53 -6.29
C PHE A 24 4.84 -0.45 -5.64
N PHE A 25 3.97 0.03 -4.75
CA PHE A 25 3.08 -0.79 -3.95
C PHE A 25 2.22 -1.70 -4.83
N HIS A 26 1.52 -1.13 -5.81
CA HIS A 26 0.64 -1.86 -6.71
C HIS A 26 1.36 -2.85 -7.62
N HIS A 27 2.56 -2.53 -8.09
CA HIS A 27 3.36 -3.46 -8.91
C HIS A 27 3.64 -4.74 -8.12
N MET A 28 4.12 -4.58 -6.89
CA MET A 28 4.40 -5.70 -6.01
C MET A 28 3.12 -6.39 -5.53
N ALA A 29 2.04 -5.65 -5.34
CA ALA A 29 0.75 -6.23 -4.95
C ALA A 29 0.21 -7.15 -6.04
N PHE A 30 0.09 -6.68 -7.28
CA PHE A 30 -0.35 -7.50 -8.42
C PHE A 30 0.57 -8.69 -8.69
N ALA A 31 1.89 -8.50 -8.58
CA ALA A 31 2.84 -9.60 -8.73
C ALA A 31 2.66 -10.68 -7.65
N ARG A 32 2.47 -10.27 -6.38
CA ARG A 32 2.23 -11.21 -5.27
C ARG A 32 0.90 -11.92 -5.40
N SER A 33 -0.19 -11.21 -5.72
CA SER A 33 -1.50 -11.80 -6.00
C SER A 33 -1.40 -12.86 -7.09
N TYR A 34 -0.71 -12.55 -8.19
CA TYR A 34 -0.49 -13.51 -9.26
C TYR A 34 0.35 -14.73 -8.83
N TRP A 35 1.53 -14.52 -8.24
CA TRP A 35 2.45 -15.61 -7.89
C TRP A 35 1.95 -16.47 -6.74
N MET A 36 1.47 -15.84 -5.67
CA MET A 36 1.12 -16.48 -4.41
C MET A 36 -0.36 -16.89 -4.37
N GLY A 37 -1.25 -16.04 -4.87
CA GLY A 37 -2.70 -16.24 -4.78
C GLY A 37 -3.25 -17.32 -5.71
N THR A 38 -2.70 -17.47 -6.92
CA THR A 38 -3.18 -18.51 -7.85
C THR A 38 -2.59 -19.89 -7.56
N ARG A 39 -3.35 -20.94 -7.82
CA ARG A 39 -3.05 -22.34 -7.50
C ARG A 39 -2.66 -23.12 -8.75
N ARG A 40 -1.98 -24.26 -8.55
CA ARG A 40 -1.67 -25.28 -9.57
C ARG A 40 -1.19 -24.69 -10.91
N LYS A 41 -0.25 -23.74 -10.82
CA LYS A 41 0.39 -23.15 -11.99
C LYS A 41 1.25 -24.18 -12.73
N THR A 42 1.24 -24.14 -14.06
CA THR A 42 2.25 -24.82 -14.88
C THR A 42 3.59 -24.08 -14.76
N PHE A 43 4.69 -24.69 -15.18
CA PHE A 43 6.02 -24.06 -15.14
C PHE A 43 6.05 -22.72 -15.91
N GLU A 44 5.40 -22.67 -17.08
CA GLU A 44 5.34 -21.46 -17.91
C GLU A 44 4.53 -20.32 -17.27
N GLU A 45 3.50 -20.67 -16.48
CA GLU A 45 2.64 -19.72 -15.78
C GLU A 45 3.34 -19.01 -14.61
N TRP A 46 4.57 -19.38 -14.25
CA TRP A 46 5.36 -18.64 -13.27
C TRP A 46 6.01 -17.38 -13.86
N ASN A 47 6.14 -17.30 -15.18
CA ASN A 47 6.71 -16.14 -15.86
C ASN A 47 5.70 -14.97 -15.89
N LEU A 48 5.93 -13.98 -15.04
CA LEU A 48 5.04 -12.84 -14.85
C LEU A 48 4.81 -12.02 -16.14
N ASN A 49 5.85 -11.86 -16.96
CA ASN A 49 5.76 -11.12 -18.21
C ASN A 49 4.95 -11.86 -19.27
N LYS A 50 5.15 -13.18 -19.37
CA LYS A 50 4.35 -14.04 -20.25
C LYS A 50 2.88 -14.03 -19.80
N ALA A 51 2.63 -14.25 -18.51
CA ALA A 51 1.30 -14.19 -17.93
C ALA A 51 0.57 -12.87 -18.19
N ARG A 52 1.25 -11.73 -18.04
CA ARG A 52 0.69 -10.41 -18.38
C ARG A 52 0.28 -10.34 -19.85
N LYS A 53 1.18 -10.73 -20.77
CA LYS A 53 0.93 -10.68 -22.22
C LYS A 53 -0.23 -11.59 -22.61
N GLU A 54 -0.28 -12.81 -22.08
CA GLU A 54 -1.35 -13.77 -22.34
C GLU A 54 -2.70 -13.28 -21.82
N GLY A 55 -2.73 -12.65 -20.64
CA GLY A 55 -3.97 -12.08 -20.10
C GLY A 55 -4.50 -10.93 -20.94
N LEU A 56 -3.62 -10.05 -21.42
CA LEU A 56 -3.99 -8.98 -22.35
C LEU A 56 -4.48 -9.53 -23.69
N LYS A 57 -3.82 -10.55 -24.21
CA LYS A 57 -4.27 -11.24 -25.41
C LYS A 57 -5.65 -11.88 -25.19
N ALA A 58 -5.88 -12.54 -24.04
CA ALA A 58 -7.18 -13.12 -23.71
C ALA A 58 -8.29 -12.06 -23.58
N ILE A 59 -7.96 -10.86 -23.10
CA ILE A 59 -8.89 -9.71 -23.10
C ILE A 59 -9.20 -9.27 -24.54
N GLN A 60 -8.19 -9.11 -25.38
CA GLN A 60 -8.34 -8.68 -26.78
C GLN A 60 -9.13 -9.70 -27.61
N ASP A 61 -8.82 -10.99 -27.45
CA ASP A 61 -9.43 -12.10 -28.18
C ASP A 61 -10.82 -12.47 -27.62
N LEU A 62 -11.31 -11.78 -26.58
CA LEU A 62 -12.57 -12.07 -25.89
C LEU A 62 -12.73 -13.55 -25.55
N LYS A 63 -11.67 -14.13 -24.97
CA LYS A 63 -11.62 -15.57 -24.68
C LYS A 63 -12.89 -16.02 -23.93
N PRO A 64 -13.62 -17.06 -24.38
CA PRO A 64 -14.97 -17.37 -23.87
C PRO A 64 -15.06 -17.53 -22.35
N GLU A 65 -14.07 -18.16 -21.73
CA GLU A 65 -14.01 -18.32 -20.27
C GLU A 65 -13.81 -16.98 -19.55
N LEU A 66 -13.02 -16.07 -20.12
CA LEU A 66 -12.84 -14.73 -19.56
C LEU A 66 -14.12 -13.90 -19.69
N VAL A 67 -14.79 -13.97 -20.85
CA VAL A 67 -16.11 -13.33 -21.05
C VAL A 67 -17.11 -13.85 -20.02
N ARG A 68 -17.12 -15.18 -19.75
CA ARG A 68 -17.97 -15.77 -18.72
C ARG A 68 -17.63 -15.25 -17.32
N LEU A 69 -16.35 -15.15 -16.97
CA LEU A 69 -15.92 -14.56 -15.69
C LEU A 69 -16.39 -13.11 -15.56
N VAL A 70 -16.24 -12.29 -16.60
CA VAL A 70 -16.65 -10.88 -16.60
C VAL A 70 -18.16 -10.74 -16.47
N ARG A 71 -18.95 -11.51 -17.23
CA ARG A 71 -20.41 -11.56 -17.09
C ARG A 71 -20.84 -11.92 -15.66
N ASN A 72 -20.07 -12.80 -15.01
CA ASN A 72 -20.32 -13.23 -13.63
C ASN A 72 -19.64 -12.34 -12.56
N GLY A 73 -19.06 -11.20 -12.96
CA GLY A 73 -18.65 -10.14 -12.04
C GLY A 73 -17.16 -9.88 -11.93
N LEU A 74 -16.30 -10.56 -12.70
CA LEU A 74 -14.88 -10.25 -12.73
C LEU A 74 -14.68 -8.83 -13.27
N THR A 75 -14.01 -7.97 -12.51
CA THR A 75 -13.69 -6.62 -12.98
C THR A 75 -12.32 -6.62 -13.64
N LEU A 76 -12.22 -6.07 -14.85
CA LEU A 76 -10.96 -5.90 -15.56
C LEU A 76 -10.78 -4.42 -15.90
N GLY A 77 -9.58 -3.89 -15.71
CA GLY A 77 -9.26 -2.49 -16.05
C GLY A 77 -9.89 -1.43 -15.14
N ARG A 78 -10.65 -1.81 -14.10
CA ARG A 78 -11.16 -0.85 -13.10
C ARG A 78 -9.97 -0.35 -12.28
N THR A 79 -9.63 0.93 -12.42
CA THR A 79 -8.65 1.60 -11.57
C THR A 79 -9.25 1.74 -10.17
N GLN A 80 -8.51 1.30 -9.16
CA GLN A 80 -9.01 1.18 -7.79
C GLN A 80 -8.29 2.14 -6.89
N ASP A 81 -9.00 2.69 -5.91
CA ASP A 81 -8.45 3.72 -5.03
C ASP A 81 -7.91 4.95 -5.81
N TRP A 82 -8.38 5.12 -7.06
CA TRP A 82 -7.89 6.11 -8.02
C TRP A 82 -9.02 6.65 -8.88
N GLU A 83 -9.24 7.97 -8.83
CA GLU A 83 -10.11 8.66 -9.76
C GLU A 83 -9.27 9.22 -10.92
N GLU A 84 -9.44 8.67 -12.12
CA GLU A 84 -8.73 9.13 -13.32
C GLU A 84 -9.03 10.61 -13.64
N SER A 85 -10.25 11.05 -13.31
CA SER A 85 -10.68 12.45 -13.39
C SER A 85 -9.82 13.41 -12.55
N ILE A 86 -9.17 12.93 -11.48
CA ILE A 86 -8.28 13.74 -10.65
C ILE A 86 -6.92 13.94 -11.33
N LEU A 87 -6.49 13.11 -12.27
CA LEU A 87 -5.27 13.37 -13.04
C LEU A 87 -5.51 14.27 -14.26
N THR A 88 -6.63 14.03 -14.95
CA THR A 88 -6.89 14.67 -16.23
C THR A 88 -7.30 16.14 -16.08
N ARG A 89 -7.80 16.52 -14.89
CA ARG A 89 -8.11 17.91 -14.53
C ARG A 89 -6.83 18.72 -14.29
N GLU A 90 -6.57 19.71 -15.14
CA GLU A 90 -5.38 20.59 -15.08
C GLU A 90 -5.39 21.49 -13.83
N ASP A 91 -6.56 21.77 -13.27
CA ASP A 91 -6.78 22.57 -12.06
C ASP A 91 -6.48 21.81 -10.75
N THR A 92 -5.73 20.71 -10.82
CA THR A 92 -5.26 20.00 -9.63
C THR A 92 -4.21 20.82 -8.90
N MET A 93 -4.19 20.67 -7.58
CA MET A 93 -3.15 21.30 -6.76
C MET A 93 -1.76 20.77 -7.03
N PHE A 94 -1.60 19.62 -7.70
CA PHE A 94 -0.29 19.22 -8.20
C PHE A 94 0.15 20.10 -9.37
N GLY A 95 -0.77 20.41 -10.30
CA GLY A 95 -0.56 21.46 -11.31
C GLY A 95 -0.19 22.78 -10.63
N ARG A 96 -1.02 23.25 -9.69
CA ARG A 96 -0.77 24.51 -8.97
C ARG A 96 0.47 24.50 -8.07
N ALA A 97 0.82 23.36 -7.46
CA ALA A 97 2.02 23.23 -6.62
C ALA A 97 3.27 23.19 -7.48
N ILE A 98 3.23 22.55 -8.66
CA ILE A 98 4.27 22.66 -9.67
C ILE A 98 4.35 24.11 -10.19
N ASP A 99 3.22 24.79 -10.39
CA ASP A 99 3.17 26.20 -10.78
C ASP A 99 3.77 27.12 -9.69
N ARG A 100 3.59 26.77 -8.41
CA ARG A 100 4.14 27.51 -7.26
C ARG A 100 5.58 27.15 -6.91
N ALA A 101 6.06 25.95 -7.26
CA ALA A 101 7.44 25.51 -7.00
C ALA A 101 8.47 26.25 -7.87
N GLY A 102 8.03 27.12 -8.76
CA GLY A 102 8.84 27.98 -9.62
C GLY A 102 8.31 27.99 -11.06
N PRO A 103 8.89 28.81 -11.95
CA PRO A 103 8.57 28.80 -13.36
C PRO A 103 9.16 27.54 -14.02
N MET A 104 8.58 26.37 -13.72
CA MET A 104 8.90 25.16 -14.46
C MET A 104 8.41 25.35 -15.91
N PRO A 105 9.26 25.15 -16.93
CA PRO A 105 8.83 25.23 -18.31
C PRO A 105 7.65 24.29 -18.57
N LYS A 106 6.65 24.76 -19.33
CA LYS A 106 5.45 23.98 -19.70
C LYS A 106 5.82 22.57 -20.21
N ALA A 107 6.86 22.46 -21.02
CA ALA A 107 7.36 21.19 -21.55
C ALA A 107 7.73 20.16 -20.46
N ILE A 108 8.30 20.60 -19.33
CA ILE A 108 8.64 19.69 -18.22
C ILE A 108 7.36 19.25 -17.50
N LYS A 109 6.40 20.16 -17.27
CA LYS A 109 5.11 19.82 -16.64
C LYS A 109 4.35 18.79 -17.48
N ASP A 110 4.28 19.02 -18.79
CA ASP A 110 3.65 18.11 -19.73
C ASP A 110 4.34 16.75 -19.74
N LYS A 111 5.69 16.72 -19.66
CA LYS A 111 6.44 15.47 -19.58
C LYS A 111 6.17 14.69 -18.29
N ILE A 112 6.06 15.37 -17.16
CA ILE A 112 5.70 14.74 -15.87
C ILE A 112 4.28 14.18 -15.95
N LYS A 113 3.32 14.94 -16.48
CA LYS A 113 1.94 14.50 -16.67
C LYS A 113 1.89 13.26 -17.58
N GLU A 114 2.56 13.30 -18.72
CA GLU A 114 2.66 12.18 -19.66
C GLU A 114 3.26 10.93 -19.00
N LEU A 115 4.34 11.08 -18.23
CA LEU A 115 4.99 9.97 -17.53
C LEU A 115 4.03 9.34 -16.50
N ARG A 116 3.32 10.16 -15.73
CA ARG A 116 2.34 9.69 -14.74
C ARG A 116 1.18 8.96 -15.40
N GLU A 117 0.60 9.51 -16.46
CA GLU A 117 -0.48 8.87 -17.21
C GLU A 117 -0.02 7.57 -17.86
N ARG A 118 1.19 7.54 -18.43
CA ARG A 118 1.79 6.32 -18.99
C ARG A 118 2.01 5.27 -17.91
N GLN A 119 2.51 5.66 -16.74
CA GLN A 119 2.73 4.76 -15.61
C GLN A 119 1.40 4.21 -15.08
N ALA A 120 0.38 5.06 -14.91
CA ALA A 120 -0.94 4.63 -14.45
C ALA A 120 -1.60 3.66 -15.45
N ARG A 121 -1.58 3.98 -16.75
CA ARG A 121 -2.07 3.09 -17.81
C ARG A 121 -1.30 1.77 -17.82
N PHE A 122 0.03 1.82 -17.77
CA PHE A 122 0.85 0.61 -17.68
C PHE A 122 0.48 -0.22 -16.45
N LEU A 123 0.38 0.39 -15.28
CA LEU A 123 0.15 -0.33 -14.04
C LEU A 123 -1.25 -0.96 -13.97
N PHE A 124 -2.31 -0.19 -14.25
CA PHE A 124 -3.68 -0.65 -14.01
C PHE A 124 -4.35 -1.26 -15.25
N GLN A 125 -4.15 -0.68 -16.43
CA GLN A 125 -4.81 -1.14 -17.66
C GLN A 125 -4.00 -2.22 -18.39
N ASN A 126 -2.70 -2.35 -18.09
CA ASN A 126 -1.82 -3.32 -18.75
C ASN A 126 -1.33 -4.41 -17.79
N PHE A 127 -0.52 -4.04 -16.79
CA PHE A 127 0.10 -4.97 -15.85
C PHE A 127 -0.92 -5.64 -14.94
N GLY A 128 -1.71 -4.86 -14.20
CA GLY A 128 -2.76 -5.35 -13.30
C GLY A 128 -3.86 -6.10 -14.05
N ALA A 129 -4.43 -5.50 -15.10
CA ALA A 129 -5.48 -6.14 -15.90
C ALA A 129 -5.03 -7.46 -16.53
N GLY A 130 -3.82 -7.51 -17.13
CA GLY A 130 -3.27 -8.72 -17.73
C GLY A 130 -3.03 -9.82 -16.70
N LEU A 131 -2.37 -9.51 -15.58
CA LEU A 131 -2.14 -10.50 -14.51
C LEU A 131 -3.45 -11.00 -13.90
N LYS A 132 -4.42 -10.12 -13.68
CA LYS A 132 -5.73 -10.47 -13.14
C LYS A 132 -6.53 -11.37 -14.07
N ALA A 133 -6.54 -11.07 -15.37
CA ALA A 133 -7.21 -11.91 -16.37
C ALA A 133 -6.61 -13.32 -16.41
N THR A 134 -5.28 -13.43 -16.45
CA THR A 134 -4.59 -14.72 -16.43
C THR A 134 -4.83 -15.47 -15.13
N ALA A 135 -4.81 -14.78 -13.97
CA ALA A 135 -5.14 -15.38 -12.68
C ALA A 135 -6.56 -15.96 -12.66
N GLY A 136 -7.54 -15.21 -13.18
CA GLY A 136 -8.93 -15.69 -13.29
C GLY A 136 -9.08 -16.89 -14.21
N LEU A 137 -8.39 -16.92 -15.34
CA LEU A 137 -8.39 -18.09 -16.24
C LEU A 137 -7.77 -19.33 -15.58
N ILE A 138 -6.66 -19.17 -14.86
CA ILE A 138 -6.01 -20.26 -14.12
C ILE A 138 -6.94 -20.79 -13.02
N GLU A 139 -7.53 -19.92 -12.20
CA GLU A 139 -8.43 -20.36 -11.13
C GLU A 139 -9.72 -20.95 -11.67
N TYR A 140 -10.26 -20.45 -12.79
CA TYR A 140 -11.43 -21.05 -13.42
C TYR A 140 -11.13 -22.45 -13.96
N ARG A 141 -9.96 -22.66 -14.58
CA ARG A 141 -9.47 -23.99 -14.95
C ARG A 141 -9.35 -24.91 -13.74
N ASN A 142 -8.84 -24.41 -12.62
CA ASN A 142 -8.70 -25.21 -11.39
C ASN A 142 -10.07 -25.56 -10.80
N ALA A 143 -11.00 -24.61 -10.75
CA ALA A 143 -12.36 -24.82 -10.27
C ALA A 143 -13.16 -25.78 -11.16
N LEU A 144 -12.89 -25.82 -12.47
CA LEU A 144 -13.47 -26.81 -13.38
C LEU A 144 -13.05 -28.24 -13.00
N LYS A 145 -11.80 -28.42 -12.53
CA LYS A 145 -11.30 -29.71 -12.06
C LYS A 145 -11.79 -30.06 -10.66
N ASP A 146 -11.82 -29.07 -9.77
CA ASP A 146 -12.21 -29.26 -8.36
C ASP A 146 -13.72 -29.51 -8.21
N HIS A 147 -14.54 -28.93 -9.09
CA HIS A 147 -16.01 -29.00 -9.02
C HIS A 147 -16.61 -29.18 -10.42
N PRO A 148 -16.46 -30.34 -11.09
CA PRO A 148 -16.90 -30.54 -12.48
C PRO A 148 -18.42 -30.38 -12.67
N ASP A 149 -19.22 -30.76 -11.67
CA ASP A 149 -20.69 -30.77 -11.74
C ASP A 149 -21.34 -29.42 -11.41
N MET A 150 -20.55 -28.43 -10.94
CA MET A 150 -21.06 -27.10 -10.62
C MET A 150 -21.50 -26.36 -11.89
N ASP A 151 -22.62 -25.63 -11.81
CA ASP A 151 -23.08 -24.76 -12.89
C ASP A 151 -21.93 -23.82 -13.34
N PRO A 152 -21.68 -23.68 -14.65
CA PRO A 152 -20.54 -22.91 -15.10
C PRO A 152 -20.59 -21.42 -14.73
N ASN A 153 -21.76 -20.82 -14.55
CA ASN A 153 -21.90 -19.43 -14.12
C ASN A 153 -21.65 -19.27 -12.62
N ASP A 154 -22.15 -20.20 -11.80
CA ASP A 154 -21.87 -20.20 -10.36
C ASP A 154 -20.37 -20.38 -10.09
N ARG A 155 -19.73 -21.30 -10.81
CA ARG A 155 -18.27 -21.48 -10.78
C ARG A 155 -17.53 -20.20 -11.17
N ALA A 156 -17.98 -19.56 -12.26
CA ALA A 156 -17.37 -18.32 -12.73
C ALA A 156 -17.56 -17.17 -11.74
N LYS A 157 -18.73 -17.06 -11.09
CA LYS A 157 -19.03 -16.07 -10.05
C LYS A 157 -18.15 -16.26 -8.83
N MET A 158 -17.98 -17.50 -8.38
CA MET A 158 -17.11 -17.87 -7.27
C MET A 158 -15.66 -17.45 -7.55
N VAL A 159 -15.12 -17.81 -8.72
CA VAL A 159 -13.75 -17.44 -9.13
C VAL A 159 -13.62 -15.93 -9.33
N ALA A 160 -14.58 -15.29 -9.98
CA ALA A 160 -14.60 -13.84 -10.17
C ALA A 160 -14.55 -13.11 -8.83
N SER A 161 -15.29 -13.60 -7.82
CA SER A 161 -15.24 -13.00 -6.49
C SER A 161 -13.87 -13.15 -5.85
N LEU A 162 -13.25 -14.34 -5.89
CA LEU A 162 -11.90 -14.54 -5.35
C LEU A 162 -10.91 -13.56 -5.99
N ILE A 163 -10.89 -13.50 -7.31
CA ILE A 163 -9.91 -12.70 -8.06
C ILE A 163 -10.14 -11.20 -7.84
N ASN A 164 -11.39 -10.77 -7.68
CA ASN A 164 -11.68 -9.40 -7.27
C ASN A 164 -11.21 -9.14 -5.83
N ASP A 165 -11.53 -10.02 -4.87
CA ASP A 165 -11.12 -9.85 -3.49
C ASP A 165 -9.57 -9.93 -3.33
N ASP A 166 -8.83 -10.63 -4.21
CA ASP A 166 -7.36 -10.69 -4.22
C ASP A 166 -6.70 -9.47 -4.88
N PHE A 167 -7.13 -9.09 -6.09
CA PHE A 167 -6.52 -7.99 -6.84
C PHE A 167 -7.05 -6.59 -6.44
N GLY A 168 -7.84 -6.51 -5.36
CA GLY A 168 -8.46 -5.28 -4.87
C GLY A 168 -9.79 -4.92 -5.53
N GLY A 169 -10.17 -5.66 -6.58
CA GLY A 169 -11.14 -5.47 -7.69
C GLY A 169 -12.61 -5.19 -7.42
N LEU A 170 -13.00 -4.69 -6.24
CA LEU A 170 -14.39 -4.74 -5.79
C LEU A 170 -15.37 -3.99 -6.68
N HIS A 171 -16.48 -4.65 -7.01
CA HIS A 171 -17.62 -4.02 -7.67
C HIS A 171 -18.59 -3.46 -6.61
N LEU A 172 -18.18 -2.39 -5.92
CA LEU A 172 -18.88 -1.85 -4.75
C LEU A 172 -20.38 -1.58 -4.96
N GLN A 173 -20.77 -1.13 -6.16
CA GLN A 173 -22.19 -0.92 -6.52
C GLN A 173 -22.99 -2.23 -6.56
N ARG A 174 -22.38 -3.33 -7.05
CA ARG A 174 -23.02 -4.66 -7.11
C ARG A 174 -23.04 -5.34 -5.74
N MET A 175 -22.14 -4.91 -4.88
CA MET A 175 -22.12 -5.28 -3.47
C MET A 175 -23.04 -4.39 -2.61
N GLU A 176 -23.80 -3.49 -3.24
CA GLU A 176 -24.76 -2.59 -2.58
C GLU A 176 -24.11 -1.79 -1.42
N ARG A 177 -22.83 -1.43 -1.59
CA ARG A 177 -22.13 -0.65 -0.59
C ARG A 177 -22.71 0.75 -0.53
N ASN A 178 -22.97 1.23 0.69
CA ASN A 178 -23.43 2.60 0.93
C ASN A 178 -22.39 3.61 0.40
N PRO A 179 -22.75 4.48 -0.57
CA PRO A 179 -21.80 5.42 -1.17
C PRO A 179 -21.21 6.42 -0.16
N THR A 180 -21.99 6.84 0.83
CA THR A 180 -21.56 7.78 1.88
C THR A 180 -20.51 7.16 2.79
N LEU A 181 -20.74 5.93 3.27
CA LEU A 181 -19.75 5.22 4.08
C LEU A 181 -18.47 4.94 3.29
N GLN A 182 -18.60 4.58 2.01
CA GLN A 182 -17.45 4.39 1.12
C GLN A 182 -16.68 5.70 0.91
N HIS A 183 -17.37 6.83 0.77
CA HIS A 183 -16.72 8.14 0.70
C HIS A 183 -15.97 8.49 1.99
N ILE A 184 -16.59 8.28 3.16
CA ILE A 184 -15.94 8.48 4.47
C ILE A 184 -14.71 7.57 4.59
N PHE A 185 -14.82 6.30 4.20
CA PHE A 185 -13.69 5.37 4.24
C PHE A 185 -12.58 5.79 3.27
N ARG A 186 -12.92 6.28 2.08
CA ARG A 186 -11.99 6.95 1.15
C ARG A 186 -11.41 8.25 1.66
N LEU A 187 -12.00 8.91 2.66
CA LEU A 187 -11.35 10.01 3.33
C LEU A 187 -10.33 9.51 4.34
N LEU A 188 -10.68 8.50 5.13
CA LEU A 188 -9.90 8.07 6.29
C LEU A 188 -8.81 7.03 5.99
N ALA A 189 -8.97 6.17 4.97
CA ALA A 189 -8.02 5.10 4.64
C ALA A 189 -7.24 5.38 3.35
N LEU A 190 -5.95 5.05 3.30
CA LEU A 190 -5.06 5.26 2.15
C LEU A 190 -5.53 4.49 0.89
N ALA A 191 -5.93 3.23 1.06
CA ALA A 191 -6.41 2.35 0.01
C ALA A 191 -7.60 1.53 0.56
N PRO A 192 -8.79 2.14 0.65
CA PRO A 192 -9.97 1.51 1.26
C PRO A 192 -10.42 0.27 0.52
N ASP A 193 -10.49 0.31 -0.81
CA ASP A 193 -10.99 -0.82 -1.60
C ASP A 193 -10.02 -2.00 -1.46
N TRP A 194 -8.70 -1.74 -1.51
CA TRP A 194 -7.68 -2.76 -1.24
C TRP A 194 -7.77 -3.33 0.18
N THR A 195 -7.98 -2.48 1.18
CA THR A 195 -8.08 -2.91 2.60
C THR A 195 -9.32 -3.77 2.82
N GLU A 196 -10.47 -3.37 2.27
CA GLU A 196 -11.70 -4.16 2.31
C GLU A 196 -11.50 -5.52 1.64
N SER A 197 -10.85 -5.54 0.47
CA SER A 197 -10.56 -6.76 -0.29
C SER A 197 -9.71 -7.76 0.50
N ASN A 198 -8.62 -7.30 1.13
CA ASN A 198 -7.78 -8.14 1.99
C ASN A 198 -8.55 -8.74 3.18
N VAL A 199 -9.43 -7.98 3.81
CA VAL A 199 -10.25 -8.48 4.92
C VAL A 199 -11.27 -9.49 4.41
N ARG A 200 -11.90 -9.22 3.27
CA ARG A 200 -12.89 -10.12 2.66
C ARG A 200 -12.29 -11.46 2.27
N THR A 201 -11.10 -11.49 1.66
CA THR A 201 -10.44 -12.78 1.33
C THR A 201 -10.22 -13.64 2.57
N MET A 202 -9.84 -13.03 3.70
CA MET A 202 -9.69 -13.78 4.95
C MET A 202 -11.03 -14.23 5.51
N VAL A 203 -12.02 -13.33 5.62
CA VAL A 203 -13.35 -13.68 6.16
C VAL A 203 -13.98 -14.82 5.37
N LYS A 204 -13.87 -14.80 4.04
CA LYS A 204 -14.41 -15.84 3.17
C LYS A 204 -13.67 -17.18 3.25
N ALA A 205 -12.46 -17.23 3.79
CA ALA A 205 -11.81 -18.49 4.12
C ALA A 205 -12.51 -19.24 5.28
N PHE A 206 -13.31 -18.53 6.08
CA PHE A 206 -14.05 -19.10 7.21
C PHE A 206 -15.57 -19.03 7.04
N LYS A 207 -16.06 -18.07 6.23
CA LYS A 207 -17.48 -17.84 6.01
C LYS A 207 -17.72 -17.23 4.64
N ALA A 208 -17.94 -18.09 3.64
CA ALA A 208 -18.31 -17.71 2.29
C ALA A 208 -19.80 -17.96 2.01
N GLY A 209 -20.26 -17.70 0.77
CA GLY A 209 -21.65 -17.95 0.37
C GLY A 209 -21.98 -19.44 0.22
N SER A 210 -20.97 -20.29 -0.02
CA SER A 210 -21.11 -21.74 -0.11
C SER A 210 -19.86 -22.45 0.42
N LYS A 211 -19.94 -23.76 0.65
CA LYS A 211 -18.80 -24.58 1.11
C LYS A 211 -17.69 -24.65 0.06
N GLU A 212 -18.06 -24.64 -1.21
CA GLU A 212 -17.13 -24.65 -2.35
C GLU A 212 -16.38 -23.31 -2.45
N GLU A 213 -17.09 -22.18 -2.30
CA GLU A 213 -16.44 -20.87 -2.22
C GLU A 213 -15.49 -20.83 -1.02
N GLU A 214 -15.93 -21.27 0.16
CA GLU A 214 -15.08 -21.29 1.35
C GLU A 214 -13.82 -22.15 1.16
N SER A 215 -13.98 -23.35 0.59
CA SER A 215 -12.87 -24.24 0.21
C SER A 215 -11.91 -23.55 -0.76
N LEU A 216 -12.43 -22.83 -1.76
CA LEU A 216 -11.60 -22.06 -2.70
C LEU A 216 -10.75 -21.00 -1.98
N TYR A 217 -11.32 -20.21 -1.06
CA TYR A 217 -10.57 -19.21 -0.29
C TYR A 217 -9.56 -19.85 0.68
N ARG A 218 -9.89 -20.99 1.30
CA ARG A 218 -8.94 -21.73 2.14
C ARG A 218 -7.74 -22.21 1.32
N HIS A 219 -7.97 -22.77 0.14
CA HIS A 219 -6.89 -23.19 -0.75
C HIS A 219 -6.06 -22.01 -1.28
N PHE A 220 -6.70 -20.87 -1.53
CA PHE A 220 -6.00 -19.63 -1.86
C PHE A 220 -5.04 -19.23 -0.73
N TRP A 221 -5.51 -19.16 0.51
CA TRP A 221 -4.67 -18.80 1.66
C TRP A 221 -3.59 -19.85 1.96
N ALA A 222 -3.89 -21.14 1.77
CA ALA A 222 -2.89 -22.19 1.86
C ALA A 222 -1.78 -22.01 0.81
N SER A 223 -2.13 -21.65 -0.43
CA SER A 223 -1.16 -21.31 -1.48
C SER A 223 -0.31 -20.09 -1.10
N VAL A 224 -0.95 -19.03 -0.61
CA VAL A 224 -0.26 -17.82 -0.15
C VAL A 224 0.71 -18.12 0.98
N ALA A 225 0.28 -18.87 1.99
CA ALA A 225 1.11 -19.25 3.13
C ALA A 225 2.29 -20.11 2.69
N THR A 226 2.04 -21.21 1.96
CA THR A 226 3.09 -22.13 1.52
C THR A 226 4.11 -21.44 0.63
N LYS A 227 3.67 -20.75 -0.44
CA LYS A 227 4.59 -20.08 -1.36
C LYS A 227 5.31 -18.91 -0.71
N GLY A 228 4.61 -18.14 0.13
CA GLY A 228 5.14 -16.99 0.83
C GLY A 228 6.22 -17.37 1.86
N LEU A 229 5.96 -18.41 2.66
CA LEU A 229 6.90 -18.95 3.64
C LEU A 229 8.10 -19.59 2.95
N THR A 230 7.89 -20.41 1.93
CA THR A 230 8.99 -21.01 1.16
C THR A 230 9.87 -19.94 0.51
N ALA A 231 9.29 -18.94 -0.15
CA ALA A 231 10.06 -17.85 -0.74
C ALA A 231 10.85 -17.06 0.31
N THR A 232 10.25 -16.84 1.49
CA THR A 232 10.93 -16.15 2.60
C THR A 232 12.09 -16.98 3.13
N ALA A 233 11.90 -18.29 3.34
CA ALA A 233 12.94 -19.20 3.80
C ALA A 233 14.11 -19.30 2.80
N VAL A 234 13.81 -19.48 1.51
CA VAL A 234 14.83 -19.54 0.44
C VAL A 234 15.59 -18.22 0.35
N ALA A 235 14.90 -17.07 0.38
CA ALA A 235 15.56 -15.78 0.33
C ALA A 235 16.44 -15.52 1.57
N SER A 236 15.99 -15.91 2.76
CA SER A 236 16.79 -15.82 3.98
C SER A 236 18.03 -16.72 3.92
N LEU A 237 17.89 -17.94 3.39
CA LEU A 237 19.01 -18.86 3.16
C LEU A 237 20.03 -18.30 2.16
N LEU A 238 19.56 -17.71 1.05
CA LEU A 238 20.46 -17.09 0.07
C LEU A 238 21.20 -15.89 0.66
N LEU A 239 20.56 -15.11 1.53
CA LEU A 239 21.20 -13.96 2.17
C LEU A 239 22.15 -14.35 3.31
N SER A 240 21.93 -15.49 3.99
CA SER A 240 22.90 -16.01 4.95
C SER A 240 24.19 -16.49 4.28
N LEU A 241 24.19 -16.73 2.97
CA LEU A 241 25.45 -16.98 2.24
C LEU A 241 26.30 -15.70 2.07
N ALA A 242 25.72 -14.53 2.32
CA ALA A 242 26.36 -13.23 2.11
C ALA A 242 26.76 -12.51 3.43
N ASP A 243 26.48 -13.09 4.59
CA ASP A 243 26.93 -12.58 5.90
C ASP A 243 27.21 -13.71 6.90
N GLU A 244 27.55 -13.34 8.13
CA GLU A 244 27.96 -14.28 9.19
C GLU A 244 26.75 -14.91 9.91
N ASP A 245 25.53 -14.36 9.75
CA ASP A 245 24.35 -14.89 10.44
C ASP A 245 23.80 -16.11 9.70
N ASP A 246 23.76 -17.26 10.39
CA ASP A 246 23.10 -18.44 9.85
C ASP A 246 21.56 -18.26 9.72
N PRO A 247 20.85 -19.10 8.94
CA PRO A 247 19.40 -18.97 8.75
C PRO A 247 18.57 -19.03 10.05
N VAL A 248 19.01 -19.78 11.05
CA VAL A 248 18.31 -19.98 12.33
C VAL A 248 18.47 -18.74 13.20
N GLU A 249 19.66 -18.18 13.29
CA GLU A 249 19.93 -16.94 14.01
C GLU A 249 19.17 -15.76 13.40
N ARG A 250 19.13 -15.67 12.06
CA ARG A 250 18.30 -14.68 11.36
C ARG A 250 16.83 -14.81 11.71
N PHE A 251 16.32 -16.04 11.74
CA PHE A 251 14.94 -16.30 12.13
C PHE A 251 14.67 -15.89 13.58
N LYS A 252 15.55 -16.24 14.53
CA LYS A 252 15.46 -15.83 15.95
C LYS A 252 15.44 -14.31 16.09
N LYS A 253 16.40 -13.61 15.48
CA LYS A 253 16.45 -12.14 15.47
C LYS A 253 15.18 -11.53 14.87
N ALA A 254 14.65 -12.12 13.80
CA ALA A 254 13.38 -11.69 13.19
C ALA A 254 12.15 -12.02 14.05
N TRP A 255 12.18 -13.07 14.86
CA TRP A 255 11.13 -13.40 15.81
C TRP A 255 11.11 -12.41 16.99
N GLU A 256 12.29 -12.18 17.60
CA GLU A 256 12.50 -11.24 18.70
C GLU A 256 12.16 -9.79 18.32
N ALA A 257 12.44 -9.40 17.07
CA ALA A 257 12.05 -8.10 16.54
C ALA A 257 10.51 -7.90 16.48
N GLY A 258 9.72 -8.95 16.72
CA GLY A 258 8.26 -8.88 16.82
C GLY A 258 7.59 -8.49 15.51
N HIS A 259 6.35 -7.98 15.59
CA HIS A 259 5.60 -7.40 14.45
C HIS A 259 5.58 -8.26 13.17
N PHE A 260 5.57 -9.58 13.34
CA PHE A 260 5.63 -10.56 12.25
C PHE A 260 6.87 -10.38 11.35
N ARG A 261 8.00 -9.93 11.88
CA ARG A 261 9.25 -9.80 11.10
C ARG A 261 9.80 -11.16 10.66
N TRP A 262 9.49 -12.23 11.38
CA TRP A 262 9.74 -13.62 10.96
C TRP A 262 9.05 -14.02 9.63
N LEU A 263 7.98 -13.32 9.23
CA LEU A 263 7.35 -13.44 7.90
C LEU A 263 7.99 -12.54 6.84
N SER A 264 9.23 -12.13 7.03
CA SER A 264 9.92 -11.16 6.19
C SER A 264 11.39 -11.52 6.06
N VAL A 265 11.97 -11.12 4.94
CA VAL A 265 13.37 -11.40 4.64
C VAL A 265 14.21 -10.27 5.23
N ASP A 266 15.21 -10.64 6.01
CA ASP A 266 16.19 -9.71 6.57
C ASP A 266 17.20 -9.31 5.49
N VAL A 267 17.00 -8.12 4.93
CA VAL A 267 17.83 -7.53 3.87
C VAL A 267 18.92 -6.61 4.42
N THR A 268 19.19 -6.68 5.73
CA THR A 268 20.28 -5.92 6.36
C THR A 268 21.62 -6.06 5.63
N PRO A 269 22.06 -7.24 5.16
CA PRO A 269 23.34 -7.35 4.45
C PRO A 269 23.40 -6.50 3.19
N ILE A 270 22.33 -6.50 2.39
CA ILE A 270 22.23 -5.69 1.18
C ILE A 270 22.39 -4.20 1.54
N TYR A 271 21.68 -3.75 2.58
CA TYR A 271 21.77 -2.37 3.04
C TYR A 271 23.18 -2.03 3.56
N GLN A 272 23.79 -2.91 4.34
CA GLN A 272 25.15 -2.69 4.85
C GLN A 272 26.15 -2.58 3.70
N THR A 273 26.06 -3.45 2.69
CA THR A 273 26.90 -3.40 1.49
C THR A 273 26.71 -2.08 0.73
N LEU A 274 25.46 -1.66 0.48
CA LEU A 274 25.18 -0.38 -0.18
C LEU A 274 25.71 0.82 0.61
N TYR A 275 25.60 0.81 1.95
CA TYR A 275 26.14 1.87 2.80
C TYR A 275 27.66 1.94 2.71
N LYS A 276 28.34 0.78 2.78
CA LYS A 276 29.80 0.70 2.60
C LYS A 276 30.23 1.25 1.24
N MET A 277 29.54 0.89 0.15
CA MET A 277 29.82 1.41 -1.20
C MET A 277 29.64 2.93 -1.31
N MET A 278 28.70 3.52 -0.55
CA MET A 278 28.50 4.97 -0.49
C MET A 278 29.44 5.69 0.49
N GLY A 279 30.39 5.00 1.12
CA GLY A 279 31.27 5.59 2.14
C GLY A 279 30.55 5.98 3.44
N LYS A 280 29.37 5.41 3.70
CA LYS A 280 28.56 5.70 4.89
C LYS A 280 28.73 4.60 5.94
N LYS A 281 28.73 4.99 7.22
CA LYS A 281 28.69 4.02 8.33
C LYS A 281 27.36 3.25 8.30
N PRO A 282 27.38 1.90 8.27
CA PRO A 282 26.16 1.12 8.31
C PRO A 282 25.37 1.40 9.59
N THR A 283 24.04 1.32 9.50
CA THR A 283 23.18 1.39 10.68
C THR A 283 23.06 0.00 11.32
N GLU A 284 23.07 -0.06 12.65
CA GLU A 284 22.80 -1.30 13.39
C GLU A 284 21.34 -1.77 13.25
N ALA A 285 20.43 -0.86 12.90
CA ALA A 285 19.01 -1.17 12.72
C ALA A 285 18.77 -2.14 11.56
N ARG A 286 18.29 -3.35 11.90
CA ARG A 286 17.89 -4.40 10.94
C ARG A 286 16.83 -3.90 9.96
N LYS A 287 16.93 -4.32 8.69
CA LYS A 287 16.03 -3.94 7.59
C LYS A 287 15.33 -5.18 7.07
N TYR A 288 14.01 -5.11 6.95
CA TYR A 288 13.19 -6.25 6.52
C TYR A 288 12.34 -5.89 5.30
N ILE A 289 12.29 -6.79 4.32
CA ILE A 289 11.35 -6.72 3.20
C ILE A 289 10.33 -7.85 3.31
N SER A 290 9.05 -7.52 3.17
CA SER A 290 7.99 -8.51 3.18
C SER A 290 7.78 -9.08 1.77
N LEU A 291 8.05 -10.36 1.56
CA LEU A 291 7.70 -11.03 0.30
C LEU A 291 6.20 -11.28 0.19
N ILE A 292 5.55 -11.58 1.32
CA ILE A 292 4.10 -11.83 1.44
C ILE A 292 3.28 -10.54 1.28
N GLY A 293 3.87 -9.38 1.58
CA GLY A 293 3.28 -8.08 1.29
C GLY A 293 1.92 -7.84 1.98
N HIS A 294 0.90 -7.57 1.17
CA HIS A 294 -0.45 -7.20 1.62
C HIS A 294 -1.21 -8.37 2.27
N PHE A 295 -0.82 -9.62 2.00
CA PHE A 295 -1.40 -10.79 2.65
C PHE A 295 -1.11 -10.87 4.16
N LYS A 296 -0.16 -10.09 4.67
CA LYS A 296 0.04 -9.95 6.13
C LYS A 296 -1.02 -9.06 6.79
N ASP A 297 -1.73 -8.24 6.03
CA ASP A 297 -2.62 -7.23 6.59
C ASP A 297 -3.74 -7.86 7.45
N PRO A 298 -4.42 -8.94 7.05
CA PRO A 298 -5.47 -9.52 7.88
C PRO A 298 -4.94 -10.04 9.24
N VAL A 299 -3.76 -10.68 9.24
CA VAL A 299 -3.09 -11.13 10.49
C VAL A 299 -2.72 -9.93 11.38
N LYS A 300 -2.25 -8.83 10.77
CA LYS A 300 -1.98 -7.60 11.52
C LYS A 300 -3.24 -6.97 12.09
N PHE A 301 -4.36 -7.00 11.36
CA PHE A 301 -5.64 -6.49 11.85
C PHE A 301 -6.20 -7.35 13.00
N ILE A 302 -6.00 -8.67 12.97
CA ILE A 302 -6.37 -9.55 14.09
C ILE A 302 -5.53 -9.23 15.33
N ALA A 303 -4.21 -9.17 15.18
CA ALA A 303 -3.32 -8.98 16.34
C ALA A 303 -3.30 -7.54 16.88
N HIS A 304 -3.38 -6.56 15.98
CA HIS A 304 -3.23 -5.14 16.30
C HIS A 304 -4.18 -4.28 15.44
N PRO A 305 -5.51 -4.34 15.68
CA PRO A 305 -6.51 -3.69 14.82
C PRO A 305 -6.29 -2.18 14.71
N PHE A 306 -6.11 -1.49 15.84
CA PHE A 306 -5.94 -0.03 15.87
C PHE A 306 -4.64 0.42 15.20
N ARG A 307 -3.52 -0.26 15.48
CA ARG A 307 -2.24 0.05 14.85
C ARG A 307 -2.27 -0.20 13.34
N SER A 308 -2.94 -1.27 12.92
CA SER A 308 -3.13 -1.59 11.51
C SER A 308 -4.00 -0.56 10.79
N ALA A 309 -5.11 -0.16 11.41
CA ALA A 309 -5.96 0.92 10.91
C ALA A 309 -5.17 2.23 10.80
N HIS A 310 -4.36 2.57 11.81
CA HIS A 310 -3.52 3.76 11.81
C HIS A 310 -2.52 3.77 10.64
N HIS A 311 -1.80 2.66 10.41
CA HIS A 311 -0.86 2.54 9.29
C HIS A 311 -1.54 2.45 7.90
N LYS A 312 -2.84 2.17 7.87
CA LYS A 312 -3.67 2.23 6.66
C LYS A 312 -4.41 3.56 6.54
N GLY A 313 -4.17 4.49 7.47
CA GLY A 313 -4.73 5.82 7.48
C GLY A 313 -4.31 6.62 6.25
N SER A 314 -5.22 7.49 5.80
CA SER A 314 -4.94 8.50 4.79
C SER A 314 -4.01 9.59 5.32
N VAL A 315 -3.56 10.48 4.42
CA VAL A 315 -2.84 11.69 4.83
C VAL A 315 -3.70 12.55 5.75
N LEU A 316 -4.99 12.74 5.43
CA LEU A 316 -5.90 13.49 6.30
C LEU A 316 -6.08 12.82 7.67
N TYR A 317 -6.24 11.50 7.71
CA TYR A 317 -6.32 10.77 8.97
C TYR A 317 -5.02 10.93 9.77
N GLY A 318 -3.85 10.85 9.12
CA GLY A 318 -2.56 11.09 9.76
C GLY A 318 -2.50 12.47 10.40
N MET A 319 -2.88 13.51 9.67
CA MET A 319 -2.95 14.88 10.19
C MET A 319 -3.91 15.02 11.37
N LEU A 320 -5.11 14.43 11.29
CA LEU A 320 -6.09 14.44 12.39
C LEU A 320 -5.56 13.68 13.61
N TYR A 321 -4.97 12.51 13.39
CA TYR A 321 -4.38 11.69 14.45
C TYR A 321 -3.23 12.41 15.14
N GLU A 322 -2.32 13.01 14.37
CA GLU A 322 -1.22 13.81 14.89
C GLU A 322 -1.75 15.00 15.69
N ALA A 323 -2.73 15.74 15.17
CA ALA A 323 -3.35 16.87 15.87
C ALA A 323 -3.96 16.43 17.21
N MET A 324 -4.64 15.28 17.26
CA MET A 324 -5.18 14.71 18.49
C MET A 324 -4.08 14.20 19.44
N ALA A 325 -3.01 13.62 18.92
CA ALA A 325 -1.85 13.17 19.69
C ALA A 325 -1.01 14.35 20.23
N GLY A 326 -1.20 15.55 19.67
CA GLY A 326 -0.43 16.75 20.00
C GLY A 326 1.01 16.70 19.47
N THR A 327 1.35 15.72 18.63
CA THR A 327 2.69 15.53 18.06
C THR A 327 2.63 15.11 16.60
N ASP A 328 3.57 15.60 15.80
CA ASP A 328 3.76 15.20 14.40
C ASP A 328 4.34 13.78 14.27
N TRP A 329 4.52 13.31 13.04
CA TRP A 329 5.12 12.00 12.73
C TRP A 329 6.55 11.79 13.25
N LYS A 330 7.27 12.85 13.64
CA LYS A 330 8.61 12.79 14.27
C LYS A 330 8.53 12.82 15.80
N GLY A 331 7.33 12.96 16.37
CA GLY A 331 7.12 13.17 17.80
C GLY A 331 7.38 14.60 18.27
N ALA A 332 7.52 15.56 17.34
CA ALA A 332 7.62 16.97 17.67
C ALA A 332 6.22 17.51 18.03
N LYS A 333 6.11 18.30 19.09
CA LYS A 333 4.81 18.85 19.50
C LYS A 333 4.37 19.93 18.52
N PHE A 334 3.09 19.99 18.19
CA PHE A 334 2.56 21.12 17.41
C PHE A 334 2.73 22.42 18.17
N THR A 335 3.01 23.50 17.43
CA THR A 335 3.06 24.84 17.98
C THR A 335 1.66 25.27 18.41
N THR A 336 1.51 25.74 19.63
CA THR A 336 0.26 26.31 20.15
C THR A 336 -0.07 27.63 19.44
N LEU A 337 -1.33 28.08 19.50
CA LEU A 337 -1.73 29.35 18.88
C LEU A 337 -0.91 30.55 19.42
N PRO A 338 -0.63 30.67 20.74
CA PRO A 338 0.28 31.69 21.25
C PRO A 338 1.70 31.58 20.67
N GLU A 339 2.30 30.39 20.65
CA GLU A 339 3.64 30.18 20.08
C GLU A 339 3.68 30.53 18.57
N LEU A 340 2.63 30.21 17.81
CA LEU A 340 2.53 30.51 16.38
C LEU A 340 2.47 32.03 16.13
N LEU A 341 1.78 32.75 17.02
CA LEU A 341 1.66 34.21 17.01
C LEU A 341 2.87 34.91 17.65
N GLY A 342 3.82 34.16 18.22
CA GLY A 342 5.00 34.69 18.91
C GLY A 342 4.68 35.28 20.29
N ILE A 343 3.57 34.86 20.90
CA ILE A 343 3.06 35.29 22.20
C ILE A 343 3.41 34.22 23.27
N ASP A 344 4.42 33.36 23.03
CA ASP A 344 4.80 32.33 23.99
C ASP A 344 5.76 32.87 25.06
N ASP A 345 5.35 32.77 26.32
CA ASP A 345 6.26 33.03 27.45
C ASP A 345 7.03 31.75 27.80
N LYS A 346 8.19 31.58 27.17
CA LYS A 346 9.17 30.53 27.56
C LYS A 346 10.20 31.02 28.56
N GLY A 347 9.92 32.14 29.22
CA GLY A 347 10.82 32.84 30.14
C GLY A 347 12.02 33.46 29.45
N TYR A 348 13.07 33.73 30.22
CA TYR A 348 14.25 34.46 29.76
C TYR A 348 15.49 33.57 29.64
N TYR A 349 16.46 33.97 28.81
CA TYR A 349 17.80 33.37 28.80
C TYR A 349 18.51 33.62 30.13
N LEU A 350 19.06 32.57 30.75
CA LEU A 350 19.76 32.67 32.04
C LEU A 350 21.27 32.91 31.89
N THR A 351 21.81 32.74 30.70
CA THR A 351 23.25 32.82 30.40
C THR A 351 23.48 33.50 29.07
N ASN A 352 24.59 34.24 28.94
CA ASN A 352 25.01 34.84 27.67
C ASN A 352 25.57 33.77 26.73
N THR A 353 25.22 33.84 25.45
CA THR A 353 25.80 33.05 24.36
C THR A 353 26.14 33.98 23.19
N LYS A 354 26.78 33.46 22.13
CA LYS A 354 26.99 34.25 20.89
C LYS A 354 25.68 34.65 20.20
N ALA A 355 24.59 33.94 20.44
CA ALA A 355 23.30 34.16 19.77
C ALA A 355 22.29 34.93 20.62
N HIS A 356 22.41 34.90 21.95
CA HIS A 356 21.41 35.46 22.88
C HIS A 356 22.06 36.01 24.15
N LYS A 357 21.47 37.06 24.72
CA LYS A 357 21.89 37.66 26.00
C LYS A 357 21.01 37.19 27.16
N ARG A 358 21.59 37.09 28.36
CA ARG A 358 20.86 36.85 29.61
C ARG A 358 19.81 37.94 29.79
N GLY A 359 18.57 37.54 30.02
CA GLY A 359 17.43 38.46 30.13
C GLY A 359 16.69 38.73 28.83
N GLU A 360 17.13 38.22 27.68
CA GLU A 360 16.29 38.21 26.46
C GLU A 360 15.16 37.20 26.60
N GLU A 361 13.97 37.56 26.10
CA GLU A 361 12.81 36.67 26.04
C GLU A 361 13.13 35.47 25.14
N LYS A 362 12.80 34.27 25.61
CA LYS A 362 12.84 33.05 24.79
C LYS A 362 11.59 32.92 23.91
N GLY A 363 10.59 33.77 24.13
CA GLY A 363 9.37 33.84 23.33
C GLY A 363 9.62 34.31 21.90
N GLY A 364 8.69 34.02 20.99
CA GLY A 364 8.74 34.42 19.59
C GLY A 364 9.57 33.52 18.68
N GLN A 365 10.34 32.57 19.21
CA GLN A 365 11.20 31.70 18.39
C GLN A 365 10.44 30.71 17.51
N LEU A 366 9.21 30.42 17.89
CA LEU A 366 8.30 29.54 17.17
C LEU A 366 7.28 30.32 16.33
N GLN A 367 7.41 31.64 16.24
CA GLN A 367 6.52 32.45 15.42
C GLN A 367 6.55 31.95 13.97
N TRP A 368 5.37 31.73 13.40
CA TRP A 368 5.19 31.14 12.05
C TRP A 368 5.68 29.69 11.87
N GLN A 369 6.16 29.03 12.93
CA GLN A 369 6.52 27.62 12.89
C GLN A 369 5.32 26.77 13.29
N ALA A 370 4.99 25.74 12.50
CA ALA A 370 3.88 24.84 12.81
C ALA A 370 4.23 23.74 13.83
N VAL A 371 5.52 23.50 14.06
CA VAL A 371 6.01 22.50 15.01
C VAL A 371 7.02 23.12 15.97
N SER A 372 6.87 22.81 17.25
CA SER A 372 7.83 23.18 18.29
C SER A 372 8.97 22.16 18.31
N TYR A 373 10.18 22.60 17.97
CA TYR A 373 11.35 21.76 18.15
C TYR A 373 11.63 21.65 19.65
N ARG A 374 11.49 20.45 20.22
CA ARG A 374 12.23 20.13 21.44
C ARG A 374 13.70 20.20 21.03
N ALA A 375 14.43 21.20 21.50
CA ALA A 375 15.88 21.07 21.62
C ALA A 375 16.08 19.80 22.45
N SER A 376 16.42 18.67 21.79
CA SER A 376 16.82 17.49 22.53
C SER A 376 17.94 17.97 23.43
N ARG A 377 17.77 17.93 24.75
CA ARG A 377 18.92 17.98 25.63
C ARG A 377 19.83 16.86 25.13
N LYS A 378 20.93 17.21 24.45
CA LYS A 378 22.07 16.30 24.35
C LYS A 378 22.33 15.84 25.79
N GLY A 379 22.38 14.52 25.96
CA GLY A 379 22.27 13.84 27.24
C GLY A 379 22.99 14.53 28.39
N THR A 380 22.28 14.64 29.50
CA THR A 380 22.85 14.44 30.83
C THR A 380 22.69 12.98 31.18
#